data_AF-A0A835HH08-F1
#
_entry.id   AF-A0A835HH08-F1
#
_cell.length_a   1.000
_cell.length_b   1.000
_cell.length_c   1.000
_cell.angle_alpha   90.00
_cell.angle_beta   90.00
_cell.angle_gamma   90.00
#
_symmetry.space_group_name_H-M   'P 1'
#
loop_
_entity.id
_entity.type
_entity.pdbx_description
1 polymer ?
#
loop_
_entity_poly.entity_id
_entity_poly.type
_entity_poly.pdbx_seq_one_letter_code
_entity_poly.pdbx_strand_id
1 'polypeptide(L)'
;MKRRVRETYKHFDRHALELLERMLTLDPSQRISAKDALDAEYFWTDPLPCDPKSLPKYESSHEFQTKKKRQHEEAASGRSYKDPQSNMRRASHSTADKARRDKPDWT
;
A
#
# COMPACT_ATOMS: atom_id res chain seq x y z
N MET A 1 17.56 -9.70 -13.73
CA MET A 1 17.48 -8.93 -12.45
C MET A 1 17.65 -9.90 -11.29
N LYS A 2 18.56 -9.63 -10.35
CA LYS A 2 18.79 -10.53 -9.20
C LYS A 2 17.72 -10.28 -8.13
N ARG A 3 17.05 -11.33 -7.65
CA ARG A 3 16.12 -11.24 -6.52
C ARG A 3 16.92 -10.85 -5.26
N ARG A 4 16.48 -9.82 -4.55
CA ARG A 4 17.16 -9.28 -3.34
C ARG A 4 16.39 -9.51 -2.05
N VAL A 5 15.20 -10.14 -2.10
CA VAL A 5 14.31 -10.31 -0.93
C VAL A 5 15.04 -10.98 0.24
N ARG A 6 15.66 -12.14 0.01
CA ARG A 6 16.43 -12.87 1.05
C ARG A 6 17.63 -12.09 1.59
N GLU A 7 18.26 -11.27 0.76
CA GLU A 7 19.42 -10.48 1.16
C GLU A 7 19.00 -9.31 2.07
N THR A 8 17.94 -8.59 1.68
CA THR A 8 17.40 -7.45 2.42
C THR A 8 16.74 -7.87 3.73
N TYR A 9 16.02 -8.98 3.74
CA TYR A 9 15.21 -9.43 4.88
C TYR A 9 15.80 -10.67 5.57
N LYS A 10 17.11 -10.88 5.49
CA LYS A 10 17.81 -12.06 6.03
C LYS A 10 17.56 -12.40 7.51
N HIS A 11 17.01 -11.46 8.29
CA HIS A 11 16.69 -11.62 9.71
C HIS A 11 15.27 -12.14 9.96
N PHE A 12 14.46 -12.27 8.92
CA PHE A 12 13.09 -12.76 9.02
C PHE A 12 13.10 -14.29 9.05
N ASP A 13 12.00 -14.85 9.54
CA ASP A 13 11.78 -16.29 9.51
C ASP A 13 11.87 -16.84 8.08
N ARG A 14 12.35 -18.08 7.96
CA ARG A 14 12.58 -18.75 6.67
C ARG A 14 11.28 -18.91 5.88
N HIS A 15 10.19 -19.31 6.54
CA HIS A 15 8.88 -19.50 5.92
C HIS A 15 8.26 -18.15 5.52
N ALA A 16 8.50 -17.11 6.32
CA ALA A 16 8.13 -15.73 5.96
C ALA A 16 8.79 -15.28 4.66
N LEU A 17 10.09 -15.53 4.52
CA LEU A 17 10.86 -15.18 3.33
C LEU A 17 10.39 -15.94 2.09
N GLU A 18 10.07 -17.22 2.24
CA GLU A 18 9.55 -18.04 1.14
C GLU A 18 8.19 -17.52 0.64
N LEU A 19 7.26 -17.24 1.55
CA LEU A 19 5.96 -16.65 1.19
C LEU A 19 6.15 -15.29 0.51
N LEU A 20 7.01 -14.42 1.06
CA LEU A 20 7.28 -13.09 0.53
C LEU A 20 7.85 -13.13 -0.90
N GLU A 21 8.73 -14.07 -1.20
CA GLU A 21 9.24 -14.26 -2.56
C GLU A 21 8.14 -14.62 -3.57
N ARG A 22 7.20 -15.47 -3.17
CA ARG A 22 6.07 -15.88 -4.03
C ARG A 22 5.09 -14.72 -4.23
N MET A 23 4.81 -13.93 -3.18
CA MET A 23 3.95 -12.74 -3.26
C MET A 23 4.55 -11.62 -4.11
N LEU A 24 5.88 -11.44 -4.07
CA LEU A 24 6.59 -10.39 -4.82
C LEU A 24 7.09 -10.86 -6.19
N THR A 25 6.49 -11.91 -6.76
CA THR A 25 6.79 -12.36 -8.12
C THR A 25 6.32 -11.31 -9.14
N LEU A 26 7.25 -10.91 -10.03
CA LEU A 26 7.02 -9.83 -10.99
C LEU A 26 5.94 -10.18 -12.01
N ASP A 27 6.00 -11.39 -12.56
CA ASP A 27 4.99 -11.93 -13.46
C ASP A 27 3.69 -12.22 -12.67
N PRO A 28 2.58 -11.51 -12.95
CA PRO A 28 1.32 -11.73 -12.25
C PRO A 28 0.76 -13.14 -12.44
N SER A 29 1.03 -13.78 -13.58
CA SER A 29 0.53 -15.14 -13.88
C SER A 29 1.21 -16.20 -13.01
N GLN A 30 2.42 -15.92 -12.53
CA GLN A 30 3.21 -16.81 -11.67
C GLN A 30 3.13 -16.40 -10.19
N ARG A 31 2.50 -15.28 -9.88
CA ARG A 31 2.35 -14.79 -8.51
C ARG A 31 1.33 -15.65 -7.76
N ILE A 32 1.64 -15.96 -6.51
CA ILE A 32 0.76 -16.75 -5.65
C ILE A 32 -0.62 -16.07 -5.47
N SER A 33 -1.68 -16.87 -5.45
CA SER A 33 -3.03 -16.40 -5.14
C SER A 33 -3.21 -16.16 -3.64
N ALA A 34 -4.24 -15.41 -3.25
CA ALA A 34 -4.55 -15.21 -1.84
C ALA A 34 -4.90 -16.53 -1.12
N LYS A 35 -5.59 -17.44 -1.83
CA LYS A 35 -5.93 -18.76 -1.30
C LYS A 35 -4.65 -19.56 -0.99
N ASP A 36 -3.76 -19.69 -1.96
CA ASP A 36 -2.54 -20.48 -1.79
C ASP A 36 -1.57 -19.83 -0.80
N ALA A 37 -1.63 -18.51 -0.63
CA ALA A 37 -0.84 -17.80 0.38
C ALA A 37 -1.30 -18.12 1.81
N LEU A 38 -2.60 -18.28 2.06
CA LEU A 38 -3.13 -18.67 3.36
C LEU A 38 -2.77 -20.12 3.73
N ASP A 39 -2.56 -20.96 2.72
CA ASP A 39 -2.14 -22.36 2.88
C ASP A 39 -0.60 -22.49 3.08
N ALA A 40 0.16 -21.38 3.16
CA ALA A 40 1.61 -21.42 3.30
C ALA A 40 2.07 -21.77 4.74
N GLU A 41 3.18 -22.51 4.85
CA GLU A 41 3.80 -22.93 6.12
C GLU A 41 4.01 -21.81 7.14
N TYR A 42 4.19 -20.57 6.68
CA TYR A 42 4.39 -19.40 7.53
C TYR A 42 3.26 -19.18 8.55
N PHE A 43 2.02 -19.58 8.24
CA PHE A 43 0.89 -19.43 9.15
C PHE A 43 0.66 -20.63 10.08
N TRP A 44 1.31 -21.77 9.79
CA TRP A 44 1.03 -23.07 10.41
C TRP A 44 2.25 -23.70 11.09
N THR A 45 3.40 -23.03 11.03
CA THR A 45 4.64 -23.42 11.73
C THR A 45 4.81 -22.56 12.98
N ASP A 46 5.32 -23.15 14.06
CA ASP A 46 5.61 -22.39 15.28
C ASP A 46 6.68 -21.30 15.05
N PRO A 47 6.48 -20.08 15.62
CA PRO A 47 5.35 -19.69 16.46
C PRO A 47 4.09 -19.38 15.64
N LEU A 48 2.96 -19.97 16.05
CA LEU A 48 1.66 -19.69 15.43
C LEU A 48 1.25 -18.22 15.57
N PRO A 49 0.36 -17.71 14.69
CA PRO A 49 -0.20 -16.37 14.81
C PRO A 49 -0.76 -16.10 16.21
N CYS A 50 -0.45 -14.93 16.75
CA CYS A 50 -0.91 -14.53 18.07
C CYS A 50 -2.44 -14.40 18.12
N ASP A 51 -3.05 -14.68 19.29
CA ASP A 51 -4.47 -14.41 19.53
C ASP A 51 -4.75 -12.92 19.24
N PRO A 52 -5.76 -12.58 18.40
CA PRO A 52 -6.16 -11.20 18.16
C PRO A 52 -6.36 -10.35 19.43
N LYS A 53 -6.74 -10.97 20.55
CA LYS A 53 -6.92 -10.29 21.86
C LYS A 53 -5.60 -9.84 22.50
N SER A 54 -4.48 -10.44 22.11
CA SER A 54 -3.14 -10.10 22.59
C SER A 54 -2.52 -8.89 21.88
N LEU A 55 -3.10 -8.48 20.74
CA LEU A 55 -2.64 -7.32 19.99
C LEU A 55 -2.91 -6.01 20.77
N PRO A 56 -2.03 -5.00 20.66
CA PRO A 56 -2.29 -3.69 21.23
C PRO A 56 -3.57 -3.07 20.66
N LYS A 57 -4.39 -2.48 21.51
CA LYS A 57 -5.56 -1.69 21.08
C LYS A 57 -5.08 -0.29 20.69
N TYR A 58 -5.32 0.08 19.44
CA TYR A 58 -5.07 1.42 18.94
C TYR A 58 -6.37 2.19 18.84
N GLU A 59 -6.32 3.48 19.18
CA GLU A 59 -7.41 4.40 18.88
C GLU A 59 -7.66 4.47 17.38
N SER A 60 -8.91 4.73 17.00
CA SER A 60 -9.29 4.78 15.59
C SER A 60 -8.58 5.94 14.86
N SER A 61 -7.49 5.62 14.15
CA SER A 61 -6.79 6.59 13.31
C SER A 61 -7.41 6.61 11.91
N HIS A 62 -8.47 7.39 11.74
CA HIS A 62 -8.98 7.68 10.41
C HIS A 62 -7.98 8.60 9.69
N GLU A 63 -7.10 8.03 8.87
CA GLU A 63 -5.99 8.74 8.22
C GLU A 63 -6.44 10.05 7.55
N PHE A 64 -7.59 10.02 6.87
CA PHE A 64 -8.20 11.21 6.26
C PHE A 64 -8.51 12.32 7.28
N GLN A 65 -9.08 11.97 8.44
CA GLN A 65 -9.47 12.92 9.48
C GLN A 65 -8.22 13.49 10.17
N THR A 66 -7.25 12.64 10.49
CA THR A 66 -5.96 13.05 11.07
C THR A 66 -5.21 14.01 10.14
N LYS A 67 -5.18 13.70 8.83
CA LYS A 67 -4.54 14.56 7.82
C LYS A 67 -5.26 15.91 7.69
N LYS A 68 -6.60 15.91 7.66
CA LYS A 68 -7.40 17.16 7.59
C LYS A 68 -7.23 18.03 8.82
N LYS A 69 -7.22 17.43 10.03
CA LYS A 69 -7.00 18.14 11.29
C LYS A 69 -5.61 18.78 11.33
N ARG A 70 -4.56 18.02 10.98
CA ARG A 70 -3.19 18.54 10.89
C ARG A 70 -3.07 19.70 9.91
N GLN A 71 -3.69 19.60 8.73
CA GLN A 71 -3.69 20.69 7.75
C GLN A 71 -4.38 21.95 8.28
N HIS A 72 -5.51 21.81 8.99
CA HIS A 72 -6.22 22.95 9.57
C HIS A 72 -5.41 23.60 10.71
N GLU A 73 -4.79 22.80 11.58
CA GLU A 73 -3.95 23.27 12.69
C GLU A 73 -2.67 23.98 12.19
N GLU A 74 -2.01 23.44 11.16
CA GLU A 74 -0.80 24.05 10.56
C GLU A 74 -1.12 25.33 9.77
N ALA A 75 -2.30 25.39 9.12
CA ALA A 75 -2.82 26.61 8.50
C ALA A 75 -3.11 27.70 9.54
N ALA A 76 -3.64 27.32 10.70
CA ALA A 76 -3.83 28.22 11.83
C ALA A 76 -2.51 28.66 12.48
N SER A 77 -1.46 27.81 12.45
CA SER A 77 -0.15 28.10 13.07
C SER A 77 0.87 28.76 12.13
N GLY A 78 0.52 29.07 10.88
CA GLY A 78 1.39 29.76 9.92
C GLY A 78 2.63 28.98 9.45
N ARG A 79 2.72 27.67 9.69
CA ARG A 79 3.84 26.83 9.25
C ARG A 79 3.50 26.19 7.90
N SER A 80 4.23 26.55 6.85
CA SER A 80 3.97 26.05 5.50
C SER A 80 4.36 24.57 5.35
N TYR A 81 3.37 23.68 5.18
CA TYR A 81 3.56 22.27 4.89
C TYR A 81 3.82 22.06 3.39
N LYS A 82 4.99 21.54 3.02
CA LYS A 82 5.27 21.09 1.65
C LYS A 82 4.67 19.70 1.45
N ASP A 83 3.49 19.62 0.82
CA ASP A 83 2.86 18.35 0.46
C ASP A 83 3.67 17.61 -0.62
N PRO A 84 4.27 16.43 -0.30
CA PRO A 84 4.99 15.62 -1.28
C PRO A 84 4.10 15.09 -2.41
N GLN A 85 2.77 15.01 -2.22
CA GLN A 85 1.81 14.52 -3.21
C GLN A 85 1.34 15.59 -4.22
N SER A 86 1.60 16.87 -3.96
CA SER A 86 1.16 17.95 -4.85
C SER A 86 1.80 17.90 -6.24
N ASN A 87 3.03 17.38 -6.34
CA ASN A 87 3.74 17.23 -7.62
C ASN A 87 3.16 16.12 -8.52
N MET A 88 2.52 15.09 -7.94
CA MET A 88 1.94 13.98 -8.71
C MET A 88 0.59 14.36 -9.36
N ARG A 89 -0.18 15.24 -8.72
CA ARG A 89 -1.50 15.68 -9.20
C ARG A 89 -1.44 16.68 -10.36
N ARG A 90 -0.36 17.44 -10.51
CA ARG A 90 -0.20 18.40 -11.62
C ARG A 90 0.06 17.71 -12.96
N ALA A 91 0.74 16.56 -12.97
CA ALA A 91 1.02 15.83 -14.21
C ALA A 91 -0.22 15.18 -14.84
N SER A 92 -1.28 14.94 -14.06
CA SER A 92 -2.48 14.21 -14.49
C SER A 92 -3.63 15.11 -15.00
N HIS A 93 -3.55 16.43 -14.81
CA HIS A 93 -4.60 17.37 -15.23
C HIS A 93 -4.38 18.02 -16.61
N SER A 94 -3.29 17.70 -17.33
CA SER A 94 -2.99 18.35 -18.62
C SER A 94 -3.63 17.70 -19.85
N THR A 95 -4.22 16.51 -19.75
CA THR A 95 -4.67 15.75 -20.94
C THR A 95 -6.18 15.55 -21.06
N ALA A 96 -6.99 15.94 -20.06
CA ALA A 96 -8.42 15.65 -20.05
C ALA A 96 -9.32 16.73 -20.70
N ASP A 97 -8.81 17.93 -20.98
CA ASP A 97 -9.64 19.04 -21.48
C ASP A 97 -9.95 18.96 -23.00
N LYS A 98 -9.18 18.17 -23.75
CA LYS A 98 -9.31 18.10 -25.23
C LYS A 98 -10.35 17.08 -25.73
N ALA A 99 -10.82 16.17 -24.88
CA ALA A 99 -11.66 15.03 -25.32
C ALA A 99 -13.17 15.22 -25.12
N ARG A 100 -13.63 16.40 -24.64
CA ARG A 100 -15.05 16.67 -24.37
C ARG A 100 -15.79 17.43 -25.48
N ARG A 101 -15.11 17.90 -26.54
CA ARG A 101 -15.74 18.71 -27.60
C ARG A 101 -16.28 17.95 -28.81
N ASP A 102 -15.89 16.69 -29.01
CA ASP A 102 -16.27 15.94 -30.21
C ASP A 102 -16.97 14.63 -29.84
N LYS A 103 -18.24 14.72 -29.43
CA LYS A 103 -19.14 13.56 -29.48
C LYS A 103 -20.31 13.87 -30.42
N PRO A 104 -20.53 13.06 -31.46
CA PRO A 104 -21.67 13.25 -32.35
C PRO A 104 -22.98 12.90 -31.63
N ASP A 105 -23.96 13.77 -31.82
CA ASP A 105 -25.34 13.64 -31.37
C ASP A 105 -26.00 12.46 -32.09
N TRP A 106 -26.47 11.47 -31.33
CA TRP A 106 -27.35 10.43 -31.85
C TRP A 106 -28.75 10.79 -31.38
N THR A 107 -29.57 11.16 -32.37
CA THR A 107 -31.02 11.15 -32.29
C THR A 107 -31.56 9.81 -31.82
#